data_AF-A0A734C6M8-F1
#
_entry.id   AF-A0A734C6M8-F1
#
_cell.length_a   1.000
_cell.length_b   1.000
_cell.length_c   1.000
_cell.angle_alpha   90.00
_cell.angle_beta   90.00
_cell.angle_gamma   90.00
#
_symmetry.space_group_name_H-M   'P 1'
#
loop_
_entity.id
_entity.type
_entity.pdbx_description
1 polymer ?
#
loop_
_entity_poly.entity_id
_entity_poly.type
_entity_poly.pdbx_seq_one_letter_code
_entity_poly.pdbx_strand_id
1 'polypeptide(L)' 'MPIEISNHSEYLLEKRAEKYSPITYLGTVHQGYCSVISKVIAWYLLSRA' A
#
# COMPACT_ATOMS: atom_id res chain seq x y z
N MET A 1 0.35 3.69 17.07
CA MET A 1 -1.10 3.72 16.73
C MET A 1 -1.25 3.06 15.36
N PRO A 2 -2.26 2.21 15.08
CA PRO A 2 -2.37 1.62 13.75
C PRO A 2 -2.52 2.72 12.68
N ILE A 3 -1.73 2.63 11.61
CA ILE A 3 -1.81 3.55 10.47
C ILE A 3 -3.06 3.19 9.65
N GLU A 4 -3.88 4.19 9.36
CA GLU A 4 -5.03 4.01 8.48
C GLU A 4 -4.59 4.17 7.02
N ILE A 5 -4.44 3.03 6.32
CA ILE A 5 -3.90 2.97 4.94
C ILE A 5 -4.77 3.77 3.95
N SER A 6 -6.07 3.88 4.19
CA SER A 6 -7.05 4.67 3.40
C SER A 6 -6.64 6.14 3.26
N ASN A 7 -6.10 6.73 4.32
CA ASN A 7 -5.67 8.14 4.35
C ASN A 7 -4.42 8.41 3.50
N HIS A 8 -3.77 7.35 2.99
CA HIS A 8 -2.57 7.42 2.18
C HIS A 8 -2.76 6.82 0.77
N SER A 9 -4.02 6.59 0.38
CA SER A 9 -4.39 5.88 -0.85
C SER A 9 -3.80 6.51 -2.11
N GLU A 10 -3.76 7.83 -2.24
CA GLU A 10 -3.21 8.51 -3.43
C GLU A 10 -1.74 8.14 -3.70
N TYR A 11 -0.87 8.32 -2.70
CA TYR A 11 0.55 8.00 -2.83
C TYR A 11 0.79 6.49 -3.01
N LEU A 12 0.06 5.66 -2.27
CA LEU A 12 0.19 4.21 -2.35
C LEU A 12 -0.29 3.68 -3.71
N LEU A 13 -1.33 4.28 -4.29
CA LEU A 13 -1.82 3.96 -5.63
C LEU A 13 -0.82 4.35 -6.72
N GLU A 14 -0.16 5.49 -6.57
CA GLU A 14 0.87 5.98 -7.51
C GLU A 14 2.11 5.06 -7.51
N LYS A 15 2.53 4.60 -6.33
CA LYS A 15 3.76 3.80 -6.17
C LYS A 15 3.54 2.29 -6.15
N ARG A 16 2.32 1.82 -6.38
CA ARG A 16 1.98 0.39 -6.32
C ARG A 16 2.72 -0.42 -7.38
N ALA A 17 2.92 -1.70 -7.09
CA ALA A 17 3.40 -2.65 -8.10
C ALA A 17 2.30 -2.91 -9.15
N GLU A 18 2.68 -3.06 -10.42
CA GLU A 18 1.71 -3.41 -11.47
C GLU A 18 1.15 -4.83 -11.31
N LYS A 19 1.93 -5.74 -10.73
CA LYS A 19 1.55 -7.12 -10.44
C LYS A 19 1.65 -7.41 -8.95
N TYR A 20 0.70 -8.20 -8.44
CA TYR A 20 0.64 -8.63 -7.04
C TYR A 20 0.61 -7.48 -6.01
N SER A 21 0.15 -6.30 -6.41
CA SER A 21 -0.09 -5.21 -5.46
C SER A 21 -1.17 -5.62 -4.46
N PRO A 22 -1.01 -5.29 -3.17
CA PRO A 22 -2.07 -5.49 -2.18
C PRO A 22 -3.26 -4.54 -2.39
N ILE A 23 -3.08 -3.46 -3.15
CA ILE A 23 -4.10 -2.43 -3.42
C ILE A 23 -4.50 -2.47 -4.89
N THR A 24 -5.81 -2.49 -5.15
CA THR A 24 -6.43 -2.44 -6.47
C THR A 24 -6.25 -1.06 -7.11
N TYR A 25 -6.58 -0.93 -8.39
CA TYR A 25 -6.58 0.38 -9.06
C TYR A 25 -7.62 1.38 -8.50
N LEU A 26 -8.60 0.89 -7.73
CA LEU A 26 -9.63 1.70 -7.06
C LEU A 26 -9.23 2.16 -5.66
N GLY A 27 -8.02 1.82 -5.18
CA GLY A 27 -7.59 2.15 -3.82
C GLY A 27 -8.11 1.20 -2.75
N THR A 28 -8.78 0.12 -3.14
CA THR A 28 -9.27 -0.91 -2.22
C THR A 28 -8.25 -2.03 -2.06
N VAL A 29 -8.33 -2.79 -0.96
CA VAL A 29 -7.40 -3.90 -0.70
C VAL A 29 -7.88 -5.17 -1.40
N HIS A 30 -6.96 -5.91 -2.02
CA HIS A 30 -7.25 -7.26 -2.52
C HIS A 30 -7.45 -8.23 -1.35
N GLN A 31 -8.40 -9.16 -1.47
CA GLN A 31 -8.54 -10.25 -0.51
C GLN A 31 -7.37 -11.24 -0.70
N GLY A 32 -6.41 -11.22 0.22
CA GLY A 32 -5.22 -12.05 0.17
C GLY A 32 -4.52 -12.10 1.53
N TYR A 33 -3.57 -13.04 1.67
CA TYR A 33 -2.86 -13.24 2.94
C TYR A 33 -1.60 -12.38 3.05
N CYS A 34 -0.78 -12.33 1.99
CA CYS A 34 0.49 -11.61 1.98
C CYS A 34 0.82 -11.09 0.58
N SER A 35 1.45 -9.92 0.52
CA SER A 35 1.91 -9.31 -0.73
C SER A 35 3.29 -8.70 -0.53
N VAL A 36 4.13 -8.78 -1.56
CA VAL A 36 5.42 -8.08 -1.58
C VAL A 36 5.16 -6.62 -1.91
N ILE A 37 5.71 -5.71 -1.10
CA ILE A 37 5.68 -4.26 -1.35
C ILE A 37 7.07 -3.75 -1.74
N SER A 38 7.10 -2.66 -2.50
CA SER A 38 8.37 -2.02 -2.87
C SER A 38 9.05 -1.39 -1.64
N LYS A 39 10.37 -1.24 -1.69
CA LYS A 39 11.11 -0.52 -0.63
C LYS A 39 10.53 0.89 -0.43
N VAL A 40 10.19 1.60 -1.50
CA VAL A 40 9.61 2.96 -1.41
C VAL A 40 8.33 2.98 -0.56
N ILE A 41 7.40 2.06 -0.80
CA ILE A 41 6.16 1.96 0.00
C ILE A 41 6.48 1.58 1.45
N ALA A 42 7.39 0.62 1.66
CA ALA A 42 7.76 0.20 3.01
C ALA A 42 8.33 1.37 3.84
N TRP A 43 9.25 2.13 3.25
CA TRP A 43 9.84 3.31 3.90
C TRP A 43 8.80 4.40 4.18
N TYR A 44 7.89 4.64 3.23
CA TYR A 44 6.78 5.59 3.42
C TYR A 44 5.90 5.20 4.61
N LEU A 45 5.45 3.94 4.67
CA LEU A 45 4.60 3.45 5.77
C LEU A 45 5.33 3.51 7.12
N LEU A 46 6.61 3.13 7.16
CA LEU A 46 7.42 3.19 8.38
C LEU A 46 7.62 4.62 8.89
N SER A 47 7.67 5.62 8.00
CA SER A 47 7.78 7.04 8.40
C SER A 47 6.51 7.63 9.02
N ARG A 48 5.38 6.90 8.96
CA ARG A 48 4.07 7.32 9.51
C ARG A 48 3.69 6.54 10.78
N ALA A 49 4.50 5.56 11.18
CA ALA A 49 4.28 4.69 12.33
C ALA A 49 4.76 5.37 13.63
#